data_AF-A0A925Z2V1-F1
#
_entry.id   AF-A0A925Z2V1-F1
#
_cell.length_a   1.000
_cell.length_b   1.000
_cell.length_c   1.000
_cell.angle_alpha   90.00
_cell.angle_beta   90.00
_cell.angle_gamma   90.00
#
_symmetry.space_group_name_H-M   'P 1'
#
loop_
_entity.id
_entity.type
_entity.pdbx_description
1 polymer ?
#
loop_
_entity_poly.entity_id
_entity_poly.type
_entity_poly.pdbx_seq_one_letter_code
_entity_poly.pdbx_strand_id
1 'polypeptide(L)' 'MSRYDMTDFEWSVIHPMLPNKPRGVRRVDDRRVLNGIFWV' A
#
# COMPACT_ATOMS: atom_id res chain seq x y z
N MET A 1 -11.16 -12.50 -1.57
CA MET A 1 -9.89 -11.90 -2.02
C MET A 1 -9.85 -11.93 -3.53
N SER A 2 -9.73 -10.78 -4.20
CA SER A 2 -9.33 -10.75 -5.60
C SER A 2 -7.95 -11.38 -5.72
N ARG A 3 -7.63 -11.97 -6.88
CA ARG A 3 -6.30 -12.53 -7.20
C ARG A 3 -5.15 -11.52 -7.04
N TYR A 4 -5.47 -10.23 -6.94
CA TYR A 4 -4.56 -9.09 -7.05
C TYR A 4 -4.63 -8.13 -5.85
N ASP A 5 -5.09 -8.62 -4.69
CA ASP A 5 -5.10 -7.83 -3.45
C ASP A 5 -4.02 -8.32 -2.49
N MET A 6 -3.20 -7.39 -1.99
CA MET A 6 -2.25 -7.62 -0.91
C MET A 6 -2.97 -8.13 0.34
N THR A 7 -2.46 -9.20 0.92
CA THR A 7 -2.97 -9.82 2.14
C THR A 7 -2.70 -8.93 3.37
N ASP A 8 -3.44 -9.17 4.46
CA ASP A 8 -3.21 -8.43 5.72
C ASP A 8 -1.82 -8.70 6.31
N PHE A 9 -1.27 -9.90 6.07
CA PHE A 9 0.08 -10.25 6.47
C PHE A 9 1.12 -9.41 5.71
N GLU A 10 1.07 -9.40 4.38
CA GLU A 10 1.97 -8.57 3.56
C GLU A 10 1.84 -7.09 3.91
N TRP A 11 0.61 -6.62 4.12
CA TRP A 11 0.35 -5.26 4.55
C TRP A 11 0.98 -4.92 5.91
N SER A 12 0.92 -5.84 6.87
CA SER A 12 1.52 -5.65 8.21
C SER A 12 3.05 -5.49 8.16
N VAL A 13 3.71 -6.11 7.18
CA VAL A 13 5.16 -6.00 6.96
C VAL A 13 5.51 -4.68 6.27
N ILE A 14 4.71 -4.26 5.28
CA ILE A 14 5.02 -3.09 4.45
C ILE A 14 4.62 -1.77 5.12
N HIS A 15 3.47 -1.71 5.79
CA HIS A 15 2.96 -0.49 6.42
C HIS A 15 3.99 0.25 7.29
N PRO A 16 4.71 -0.38 8.24
CA PRO A 16 5.67 0.34 9.09
C PRO A 16 6.87 0.90 8.31
N MET A 17 7.13 0.40 7.10
CA MET A 17 8.23 0.86 6.23
C MET A 17 7.83 2.07 5.38
N LEU A 18 6.54 2.44 5.37
CA LEU A 18 6.07 3.56 4.57
C LEU A 18 6.62 4.89 5.10
N PRO A 19 6.97 5.85 4.22
CA PRO A 19 7.43 7.15 4.68
C PRO A 19 6.32 7.89 5.42
N ASN A 20 6.55 8.24 6.69
CA ASN A 20 5.61 8.97 7.56
C ASN A 20 5.50 10.47 7.24
N LYS A 21 6.34 11.01 6.34
CA LYS A 21 6.26 12.40 5.89
C LYS A 21 5.68 12.45 4.47
N PRO A 22 4.36 12.64 4.30
CA PRO A 22 3.79 12.85 2.98
C PRO A 22 4.37 14.15 2.39
N ARG A 23 4.98 14.07 1.21
CA ARG A 23 5.42 15.25 0.46
C ARG A 23 4.27 15.72 -0.42
N GLY A 24 3.75 16.93 -0.19
CA GLY A 24 2.68 17.50 -1.00
C GLY A 24 1.29 16.94 -0.65
N VAL A 25 0.62 16.33 -1.62
CA VAL A 25 -0.78 15.89 -1.53
C VAL A 25 -0.91 14.66 -0.61
N ARG A 26 -1.99 14.60 0.16
CA ARG A 26 -2.33 13.45 1.02
C ARG A 26 -2.44 12.17 0.17
N ARG A 27 -1.79 11.09 0.60
CA ARG A 27 -1.89 9.80 -0.08
C ARG A 27 -3.31 9.24 0.04
N VAL A 28 -3.85 8.81 -1.10
CA VAL A 28 -5.12 8.10 -1.20
C VAL A 28 -4.84 6.63 -0.91
N ASP A 29 -4.87 6.25 0.37
CA ASP A 29 -4.67 4.88 0.87
C ASP A 29 -3.44 4.13 0.28
N ASP A 30 -2.35 4.11 1.05
CA ASP A 30 -1.10 3.46 0.67
C ASP A 30 -1.27 1.99 0.23
N ARG A 31 -2.24 1.24 0.78
CA ARG A 31 -2.48 -0.16 0.39
C ARG A 31 -3.04 -0.26 -1.03
N ARG A 32 -3.95 0.63 -1.39
CA ARG A 32 -4.55 0.69 -2.74
C ARG A 32 -3.51 1.08 -3.79
N VAL A 33 -2.65 2.04 -3.47
CA VAL A 33 -1.57 2.47 -4.38
C VAL A 33 -0.59 1.33 -4.62
N LEU A 34 -0.17 0.64 -3.55
CA LEU A 34 0.76 -0.48 -3.68
C LEU A 34 0.14 -1.67 -4.43
N ASN A 35 -1.14 -1.97 -4.21
CA ASN A 35 -1.85 -2.97 -5.02
C ASN A 35 -1.82 -2.61 -6.51
N GLY A 36 -2.03 -1.35 -6.86
CA GLY A 36 -1.93 -0.87 -8.23
C GLY A 36 -0.50 -0.79 -8.80
N ILE A 37 0.54 -0.93 -7.98
CA ILE A 37 1.94 -1.00 -8.45
C ILE A 37 2.36 -2.45 -8.65
N PHE A 38 2.02 -3.33 -7.70
CA PHE A 38 2.44 -4.73 -7.74
C PHE A 38 1.65 -5.60 -8.72
N TRP A 39 0.40 -5.23 -9.00
CA TRP A 39 -0.55 -6.10 -9.68
C TRP A 39 -1.24 -5.48 -10.91
N VAL A 40 -0.61 -4.48 -11.54
CA VAL A 40 -0.93 -4.04 -12.92
C VAL A 40 -0.54 -5.09 -13.94
#